data_AF-A0A3D4AW12-F1
#
_entry.id   AF-A0A3D4AW12-F1
#
_cell.length_a   1.000
_cell.length_b   1.000
_cell.length_c   1.000
_cell.angle_alpha   90.00
_cell.angle_beta   90.00
_cell.angle_gamma   90.00
#
_symmetry.space_group_name_H-M   'P 1'
#
loop_
_entity.id
_entity.type
_entity.pdbx_description
1 polymer ?
#
loop_
_entity_poly.entity_id
_entity_poly.type
_entity_poly.pdbx_seq_one_letter_code
_entity_poly.pdbx_strand_id
1 'polypeptide(L)'
;DAVAGVVNFVMDDQFEGISLNVGTSGYQHNNDNKYIQGLMDDKGFEYDTGSTGIDGKSYSLDLTVGGAFDGSKGHAVGYVTYNRQTELLQGSRDYSSCALNGAGQVCGGSGTTPNPFFDIYPVVDGEVDYKQNFYGYLNPNGPGFREDDGYRYNYAPVNHFLRPNERFTLGTFIDYEINETFRPYLEFSFMHNRTAGQIAESGTFYNEEILFDYNNPLLSDAQKQQLQGLFNQDGTDQFVAYIGKRNVEGGPRASVMTNSSFRVVLGMEGELQGWDYDVNY
;
A
#
# COMPACT_ATOMS: atom_id res chain seq x y z
N ASP A 1 -9.37 -8.11 -3.78
CA ASP A 1 -10.68 -8.30 -3.18
C ASP A 1 -11.11 -9.70 -3.56
N ALA A 2 -10.94 -10.67 -2.65
CA ALA A 2 -11.40 -12.02 -2.96
C ALA A 2 -12.93 -11.97 -2.88
N VAL A 3 -13.58 -11.91 -4.04
CA VAL A 3 -14.99 -12.30 -4.16
C VAL A 3 -15.02 -13.73 -3.65
N ALA A 4 -15.53 -13.90 -2.43
CA ALA A 4 -15.54 -15.16 -1.71
C ALA A 4 -16.16 -16.24 -2.60
N GLY A 5 -15.39 -17.30 -2.87
CA GLY A 5 -15.95 -18.55 -3.37
C GLY A 5 -16.90 -19.08 -2.30
N VAL A 6 -18.20 -19.04 -2.59
CA VAL A 6 -19.30 -19.78 -1.97
C VAL A 6 -19.08 -20.11 -0.47
N VAL A 7 -19.01 -19.08 0.37
CA VAL A 7 -19.22 -19.23 1.81
C VAL A 7 -20.62 -18.76 2.09
N ASN A 8 -21.52 -19.70 2.40
CA ASN A 8 -22.90 -19.38 2.78
C ASN A 8 -22.89 -19.05 4.27
N PHE A 9 -22.95 -17.77 4.61
CA PHE A 9 -23.10 -17.33 6.01
C PHE A 9 -24.58 -17.50 6.37
N VAL A 10 -24.89 -18.47 7.24
CA VAL A 10 -26.20 -18.52 7.91
C VAL A 10 -26.14 -17.49 9.03
N MET A 11 -26.82 -16.37 8.84
CA MET A 11 -26.98 -15.35 9.88
C MET A 11 -28.11 -15.76 10.82
N ASP A 12 -27.94 -15.52 12.12
CA ASP A 12 -28.98 -15.78 13.12
C ASP A 12 -30.02 -14.64 13.06
N ASP A 13 -31.06 -14.87 12.29
CA ASP A 13 -32.21 -13.96 12.08
C ASP A 13 -33.31 -14.13 13.15
N GLN A 14 -33.14 -15.09 14.06
CA GLN A 14 -34.03 -15.36 15.20
C GLN A 14 -33.37 -15.06 16.55
N PHE A 15 -32.28 -14.29 16.56
CA PHE A 15 -31.56 -13.90 17.78
C PHE A 15 -32.44 -13.05 18.72
N GLU A 16 -32.65 -13.53 19.95
CA GLU A 16 -33.31 -12.77 21.01
C GLU A 16 -32.31 -12.27 22.06
N GLY A 17 -32.27 -10.95 22.26
CA GLY A 17 -31.48 -10.30 23.31
C GLY A 17 -30.49 -9.28 22.77
N ILE A 18 -29.36 -9.14 23.47
CA ILE A 18 -28.28 -8.21 23.14
C ILE A 18 -26.95 -8.97 23.22
N SER A 19 -26.17 -8.95 22.15
CA SER A 19 -24.82 -9.49 22.07
C SER A 19 -23.82 -8.39 21.75
N LEU A 20 -22.75 -8.30 22.52
CA LEU A 20 -21.65 -7.35 22.31
C LEU A 20 -20.33 -8.10 22.38
N ASN A 21 -19.57 -8.07 21.28
CA ASN A 21 -18.19 -8.54 21.23
C ASN A 21 -17.26 -7.37 20.95
N VAL A 22 -16.17 -7.29 21.71
CA VAL A 22 -15.13 -6.28 21.52
C VAL A 22 -13.78 -6.98 21.49
N GLY A 23 -13.00 -6.73 20.44
CA GLY A 23 -11.71 -7.36 20.21
C GLY A 23 -10.60 -6.36 20.00
N THR A 24 -9.39 -6.73 20.43
CA THR A 24 -8.16 -6.01 20.10
C THR A 24 -7.04 -7.01 19.87
N SER A 25 -6.16 -6.74 18.93
CA SER A 25 -4.97 -7.55 18.65
C SER A 25 -3.85 -6.69 18.10
N GLY A 26 -2.64 -7.24 18.05
CA GLY A 26 -1.47 -6.56 17.49
C GLY A 26 -0.26 -7.48 17.45
N TYR A 27 0.81 -7.00 16.85
CA TYR A 27 2.03 -7.76 16.61
C TYR A 27 3.17 -7.17 17.40
N GLN A 28 3.90 -8.03 18.11
CA GLN A 28 5.16 -7.69 18.75
C GLN A 28 6.29 -8.44 18.06
N HIS A 29 7.43 -7.77 17.89
CA HIS A 29 8.62 -8.37 17.31
C HIS A 29 9.88 -7.85 17.99
N ASN A 30 10.96 -8.63 17.96
CA ASN A 30 12.30 -8.22 18.37
C ASN A 30 13.20 -8.23 17.13
N ASN A 31 13.66 -7.05 16.70
CA ASN A 31 14.55 -6.87 15.57
C ASN A 31 15.98 -7.26 15.96
N ASP A 32 16.35 -8.52 15.73
CA ASP A 32 17.67 -9.10 16.01
C ASP A 32 18.26 -9.93 14.85
N ASN A 33 17.73 -9.80 13.64
CA ASN A 33 18.22 -10.50 12.45
C ASN A 33 19.59 -9.98 11.99
N LYS A 34 20.66 -10.53 12.57
CA LYS A 34 22.05 -10.12 12.30
C LYS A 34 22.48 -10.26 10.85
N TYR A 35 21.89 -11.18 10.09
CA TYR A 35 22.21 -11.30 8.68
C TYR A 35 21.74 -10.07 7.91
N ILE A 36 20.45 -9.72 8.02
CA ILE A 36 19.88 -8.60 7.28
C ILE A 36 20.38 -7.26 7.82
N GLN A 37 20.56 -7.13 9.13
CA GLN A 37 21.16 -5.95 9.77
C GLN A 37 22.58 -5.69 9.22
N GLY A 38 23.42 -6.73 9.12
CA GLY A 38 24.76 -6.59 8.53
C GLY A 38 24.74 -6.14 7.07
N LEU A 39 23.82 -6.65 6.25
CA LEU A 39 23.67 -6.19 4.87
C LEU A 39 23.20 -4.74 4.76
N MET A 40 22.41 -4.27 5.72
CA MET A 40 21.99 -2.87 5.80
C MET A 40 23.13 -1.96 6.28
N ASP A 41 23.94 -2.40 7.24
CA ASP A 41 25.15 -1.70 7.70
C ASP A 41 26.14 -1.50 6.54
N ASP A 42 26.38 -2.55 5.74
CA ASP A 42 27.25 -2.50 4.55
C ASP A 42 26.79 -1.45 3.51
N LYS A 43 25.50 -1.08 3.53
CA LYS A 43 24.91 -0.05 2.67
C LYS A 43 24.66 1.29 3.34
N GLY A 44 24.89 1.40 4.65
CA GLY A 44 24.52 2.57 5.44
C GLY A 44 23.00 2.81 5.47
N PHE A 45 22.19 1.75 5.39
CA PHE A 45 20.74 1.84 5.53
C PHE A 45 20.33 1.83 7.00
N GLU A 46 19.42 2.72 7.36
CA GLU A 46 18.82 2.75 8.69
C GLU A 46 17.76 1.66 8.83
N TYR A 47 17.64 1.13 10.05
CA TYR A 47 16.67 0.12 10.42
C TYR A 47 16.37 0.13 11.92
N ASP A 48 15.19 -0.36 12.29
CA ASP A 48 14.79 -0.52 13.68
C ASP A 48 15.53 -1.69 14.34
N THR A 49 15.88 -1.54 15.63
CA THR A 49 16.54 -2.60 16.43
C THR A 49 15.81 -2.86 17.74
N GLY A 50 15.90 -4.09 18.24
CA GLY A 50 15.27 -4.48 19.49
C GLY A 50 13.74 -4.60 19.39
N SER A 51 13.06 -4.54 20.53
CA SER A 51 11.62 -4.76 20.62
C SER A 51 10.81 -3.61 20.01
N THR A 52 9.89 -3.92 19.09
CA THR A 52 9.05 -2.92 18.40
C THR A 52 7.87 -2.43 19.24
N GLY A 53 7.59 -3.06 20.38
CA GLY A 53 6.34 -2.82 21.10
C GLY A 53 5.18 -3.54 20.43
N ILE A 54 3.98 -2.94 20.39
CA ILE A 54 2.81 -3.51 19.72
C ILE A 54 2.46 -2.65 18.50
N ASP A 55 2.58 -3.25 17.31
CA ASP A 55 2.29 -2.62 16.01
C ASP A 55 1.15 -3.35 15.27
N GLY A 56 0.72 -2.84 14.11
CA GLY A 56 -0.28 -3.51 13.27
C GLY A 56 -1.58 -3.83 14.03
N LYS A 57 -2.03 -2.88 14.86
CA LYS A 57 -3.11 -3.07 15.81
C LYS A 57 -4.42 -3.25 15.09
N SER A 58 -5.24 -4.20 15.52
CA SER A 58 -6.59 -4.39 15.04
C SER A 58 -7.59 -4.24 16.18
N TYR A 59 -8.74 -3.63 15.88
CA TYR A 59 -9.84 -3.38 16.81
C TYR A 59 -11.13 -3.85 16.14
N SER A 60 -11.94 -4.60 16.87
CA SER A 60 -13.26 -5.03 16.41
C SER A 60 -14.34 -4.71 17.44
N LEU A 61 -15.51 -4.35 16.95
CA LEU A 61 -16.74 -4.21 17.73
C LEU A 61 -17.86 -4.83 16.92
N ASP A 62 -18.58 -5.77 17.53
CA ASP A 62 -19.75 -6.41 16.95
C ASP A 62 -20.90 -6.29 17.94
N LEU A 63 -21.98 -5.62 17.54
CA LEU A 63 -23.19 -5.45 18.32
C LEU A 63 -24.35 -6.07 17.55
N THR A 64 -25.09 -6.98 18.19
CA THR A 64 -26.33 -7.54 17.66
C THR A 64 -27.44 -7.37 18.68
N VAL A 65 -28.60 -6.93 18.22
CA VAL A 65 -29.80 -6.76 19.04
C VAL A 65 -30.95 -7.41 18.29
N GLY A 66 -31.76 -8.21 18.96
CA GLY A 66 -32.95 -8.75 18.34
C GLY A 66 -34.00 -9.19 19.34
N GLY A 67 -35.20 -9.44 18.83
CA GLY A 67 -36.28 -9.98 19.63
C GLY A 67 -37.64 -9.89 18.95
N ALA A 68 -38.57 -10.66 19.52
CA ALA A 68 -39.95 -10.67 19.11
C ALA A 68 -40.71 -9.38 19.48
N PHE A 69 -41.68 -8.99 18.65
CA PHE A 69 -42.61 -7.89 18.89
C PHE A 69 -44.04 -8.29 18.50
N ASP A 70 -45.01 -7.46 18.89
CA ASP A 70 -46.45 -7.68 18.64
C ASP A 70 -46.94 -9.09 19.04
N GLY A 71 -46.63 -9.50 20.28
CA GLY A 71 -47.05 -10.80 20.80
C GLY A 71 -46.46 -12.01 20.05
N SER A 72 -45.22 -11.89 19.55
CA SER A 72 -44.50 -12.91 18.76
C SER A 72 -44.97 -13.05 17.32
N LYS A 73 -45.75 -12.08 16.82
CA LYS A 73 -46.10 -12.03 15.40
C LYS A 73 -44.97 -11.50 14.54
N GLY A 74 -44.08 -10.67 15.07
CA GLY A 74 -42.92 -10.22 14.32
C GLY A 74 -41.63 -10.50 15.07
N HIS A 75 -40.57 -10.66 14.32
CA HIS A 75 -39.21 -10.74 14.84
C HIS A 75 -38.32 -9.76 14.08
N ALA A 76 -37.40 -9.12 14.79
CA ALA A 76 -36.43 -8.24 14.18
C ALA A 76 -35.05 -8.47 14.81
N VAL A 77 -34.03 -8.61 13.96
CA VAL A 77 -32.62 -8.62 14.35
C VAL A 77 -31.92 -7.48 13.63
N GLY A 78 -31.08 -6.74 14.33
CA GLY A 78 -30.19 -5.74 13.77
C GLY A 78 -28.77 -5.95 14.27
N TYR A 79 -27.79 -5.74 13.41
CA TYR A 79 -26.39 -5.81 13.77
C TYR A 79 -25.58 -4.65 13.21
N VAL A 80 -24.50 -4.33 13.91
CA VAL A 80 -23.45 -3.40 13.48
C VAL A 80 -22.10 -4.03 13.78
N THR A 81 -21.20 -4.03 12.81
CA THR A 81 -19.80 -4.42 12.98
C THR A 81 -18.88 -3.29 12.57
N TYR A 82 -17.85 -3.07 13.36
CA TYR A 82 -16.79 -2.11 13.08
C TYR A 82 -15.44 -2.79 13.26
N ASN A 83 -14.61 -2.74 12.23
CA ASN A 83 -13.27 -3.33 12.23
C ASN A 83 -12.27 -2.28 11.75
N ARG A 84 -11.25 -2.01 12.55
CA ARG A 84 -10.17 -1.09 12.20
C ARG A 84 -8.81 -1.76 12.43
N GLN A 85 -7.97 -1.71 11.42
CA GLN A 85 -6.59 -2.18 11.43
C GLN A 85 -5.64 -1.04 11.09
N THR A 86 -4.61 -0.84 11.90
CA THR A 86 -3.53 0.10 11.62
C THR A 86 -2.52 -0.54 10.68
N GLU A 87 -1.79 0.29 9.97
CA GLU A 87 -0.73 -0.21 9.10
C GLU A 87 0.41 -0.86 9.90
N LEU A 88 1.13 -1.74 9.20
CA LEU A 88 2.44 -2.24 9.60
C LEU A 88 3.34 -2.16 8.36
N LEU A 89 4.40 -1.37 8.44
CA LEU A 89 5.37 -1.21 7.36
C LEU A 89 6.45 -2.28 7.43
N GLN A 90 7.05 -2.62 6.29
CA GLN A 90 8.19 -3.54 6.23
C GLN A 90 9.38 -3.00 7.01
N GLY A 91 9.55 -1.68 7.08
CA GLY A 91 10.62 -1.01 7.83
C GLY A 91 10.63 -1.33 9.33
N SER A 92 9.44 -1.65 9.88
CA SER A 92 9.28 -2.02 11.28
C SER A 92 9.80 -3.43 11.61
N ARG A 93 10.26 -4.20 10.61
CA ARG A 93 10.84 -5.53 10.78
C ARG A 93 12.17 -5.60 10.05
N ASP A 94 13.26 -5.74 10.78
CA ASP A 94 14.62 -5.73 10.25
C ASP A 94 14.83 -6.74 9.11
N TYR A 95 14.22 -7.92 9.20
CA TYR A 95 14.31 -8.97 8.21
C TYR A 95 13.67 -8.63 6.86
N SER A 96 12.85 -7.59 6.79
CA SER A 96 12.22 -7.09 5.55
C SER A 96 12.59 -5.67 5.19
N SER A 97 13.31 -4.97 6.05
CA SER A 97 13.74 -3.60 5.79
C SER A 97 14.77 -3.50 4.66
N CYS A 98 15.33 -4.62 4.18
CA CYS A 98 16.32 -4.66 3.11
C CYS A 98 15.70 -5.14 1.78
N ALA A 99 15.81 -4.32 0.73
CA ALA A 99 15.51 -4.74 -0.64
C ALA A 99 16.61 -5.68 -1.18
N LEU A 100 16.52 -6.97 -0.86
CA LEU A 100 17.51 -7.96 -1.26
C LEU A 100 17.62 -8.12 -2.79
N ASN A 101 18.84 -8.32 -3.29
CA ASN A 101 19.08 -8.74 -4.66
C ASN A 101 18.64 -10.20 -4.90
N GLY A 102 18.67 -10.66 -6.16
CA GLY A 102 18.22 -12.01 -6.51
C GLY A 102 18.96 -13.16 -5.81
N ALA A 103 20.21 -12.94 -5.39
CA ALA A 103 21.00 -13.90 -4.62
C ALA A 103 20.70 -13.86 -3.11
N GLY A 104 19.98 -12.85 -2.63
CA GLY A 104 19.70 -12.64 -1.21
C GLY A 104 20.90 -12.18 -0.39
N GLN A 105 21.97 -11.68 -1.03
CA GLN A 105 23.26 -11.43 -0.38
C GLN A 105 23.61 -9.96 -0.19
N VAL A 106 22.87 -9.03 -0.80
CA VAL A 106 23.13 -7.60 -0.71
C VAL A 106 21.78 -6.87 -0.72
N CYS A 107 21.66 -5.80 0.07
CA CYS A 107 20.57 -4.83 -0.12
C CYS A 107 20.80 -4.08 -1.45
N GLY A 108 20.11 -4.50 -2.50
CA GLY A 108 20.31 -4.01 -3.87
C GLY A 108 19.90 -2.55 -4.01
N GLY A 109 18.76 -2.18 -3.43
CA GLY A 109 18.24 -0.81 -3.50
C GLY A 109 18.05 -0.31 -4.94
N SER A 110 17.97 1.01 -5.11
CA SER A 110 17.77 1.66 -6.41
C SER A 110 18.80 2.76 -6.64
N GLY A 111 19.29 2.88 -7.87
CA GLY A 111 20.07 4.04 -8.34
C GLY A 111 19.21 5.29 -8.59
N THR A 112 17.88 5.21 -8.46
CA THR A 112 17.03 6.40 -8.39
C THR A 112 16.89 6.81 -6.93
N THR A 113 17.66 7.83 -6.55
CA THR A 113 17.96 8.19 -5.15
C THR A 113 17.58 9.63 -4.80
N PRO A 114 17.44 9.98 -3.51
CA PRO A 114 17.13 11.35 -3.10
C PRO A 114 18.17 12.37 -3.57
N ASN A 115 19.46 12.04 -3.48
CA ASN A 115 20.54 12.76 -4.14
C ASN A 115 20.69 12.19 -5.57
N PRO A 116 20.47 12.95 -6.65
CA PRO A 116 20.27 12.38 -7.98
C PRO A 116 21.52 11.70 -8.55
N PHE A 117 21.29 10.55 -9.20
CA PHE A 117 22.24 9.96 -10.14
C PHE A 117 22.05 10.50 -11.55
N PHE A 118 23.11 10.39 -12.34
CA PHE A 118 23.21 10.80 -13.72
C PHE A 118 23.87 9.67 -14.53
N ASP A 119 23.28 9.36 -15.67
CA ASP A 119 23.85 8.51 -16.71
C ASP A 119 24.09 9.37 -17.94
N ILE A 120 25.34 9.78 -18.14
CA ILE A 120 25.73 10.87 -19.05
C ILE A 120 26.51 10.31 -20.25
N TYR A 121 26.15 10.78 -21.44
CA TYR A 121 26.79 10.41 -22.70
C TYR A 121 27.08 11.67 -23.52
N PRO A 122 28.25 11.80 -24.15
CA PRO A 122 28.53 12.94 -25.01
C PRO A 122 27.77 12.86 -26.33
N VAL A 123 27.48 14.03 -26.91
CA VAL A 123 27.06 14.14 -28.32
C VAL A 123 28.29 14.49 -29.14
N VAL A 124 28.57 13.69 -30.17
CA VAL A 124 29.71 13.85 -31.08
C VAL A 124 29.17 13.86 -32.51
N ASP A 125 29.56 14.88 -33.29
CA ASP A 125 29.10 15.07 -34.68
C ASP A 125 27.56 15.08 -34.84
N GLY A 126 26.85 15.55 -33.81
CA GLY A 126 25.38 15.66 -33.78
C GLY A 126 24.63 14.40 -33.34
N GLU A 127 25.34 13.33 -32.97
CA GLU A 127 24.76 12.06 -32.54
C GLU A 127 25.24 11.68 -31.13
N VAL A 128 24.40 10.99 -30.34
CA VAL A 128 24.78 10.52 -29.00
C VAL A 128 25.78 9.36 -29.12
N ASP A 129 26.95 9.48 -28.49
CA ASP A 129 27.94 8.40 -28.44
C ASP A 129 27.74 7.53 -27.19
N TYR A 130 26.86 6.53 -27.30
CA TYR A 130 26.61 5.56 -26.22
C TYR A 130 27.81 4.65 -25.86
N LYS A 131 28.95 4.78 -26.54
CA LYS A 131 30.18 4.03 -26.20
C LYS A 131 30.97 4.69 -25.08
N GLN A 132 30.74 5.98 -24.83
CA GLN A 132 31.35 6.74 -23.74
C GLN A 132 30.30 7.04 -22.69
N ASN A 133 30.59 6.78 -21.43
CA ASN A 133 29.61 6.91 -20.37
C ASN A 133 30.22 7.40 -19.05
N PHE A 134 29.46 8.22 -18.36
CA PHE A 134 29.65 8.51 -16.94
C PHE A 134 28.37 8.15 -16.20
N TYR A 135 28.49 7.17 -15.30
CA TYR A 135 27.42 6.83 -14.36
C TYR A 135 27.86 7.17 -12.94
N GLY A 136 27.12 8.08 -12.30
CA GLY A 136 27.47 8.58 -10.99
C GLY A 136 26.38 9.47 -10.42
N TYR A 137 26.69 10.21 -9.37
CA TYR A 137 25.71 11.04 -8.66
C TYR A 137 26.27 12.41 -8.30
N LEU A 138 25.39 13.34 -7.99
CA LEU A 138 25.80 14.68 -7.56
C LEU A 138 26.64 14.59 -6.28
N ASN A 139 27.81 15.22 -6.25
CA ASN A 139 28.65 15.19 -5.06
C ASN A 139 27.91 15.82 -3.86
N PRO A 140 27.58 15.07 -2.80
CA PRO A 140 26.80 15.61 -1.68
C PRO A 140 27.61 16.58 -0.81
N ASN A 141 28.95 16.54 -0.93
CA ASN A 141 29.88 17.28 -0.07
C ASN A 141 30.62 18.41 -0.81
N GLY A 142 30.22 18.75 -2.04
CA GLY A 142 30.90 19.77 -2.83
C GLY A 142 30.37 19.89 -4.25
N PRO A 143 31.03 20.68 -5.12
CA PRO A 143 30.67 20.77 -6.52
C PRO A 143 31.07 19.49 -7.26
N GLY A 144 30.55 19.31 -8.49
CA GLY A 144 30.91 18.17 -9.34
C GLY A 144 30.00 16.94 -9.18
N PHE A 145 30.34 15.93 -9.96
CA PHE A 145 29.81 14.58 -9.84
C PHE A 145 30.79 13.67 -9.10
N ARG A 146 30.28 12.58 -8.53
CA ARG A 146 31.04 11.47 -7.98
C ARG A 146 30.67 10.19 -8.74
N GLU A 147 31.66 9.38 -9.08
CA GLU A 147 31.43 8.07 -9.69
C GLU A 147 30.59 7.17 -8.76
N ASP A 148 29.86 6.22 -9.34
CA ASP A 148 29.08 5.26 -8.58
C ASP A 148 29.98 4.46 -7.61
N ASP A 149 29.67 4.57 -6.32
CA ASP A 149 30.33 3.85 -5.23
C ASP A 149 29.40 2.85 -4.53
N GLY A 150 28.22 2.60 -5.11
CA GLY A 150 27.22 1.69 -4.55
C GLY A 150 26.24 2.35 -3.59
N TYR A 151 26.22 3.69 -3.46
CA TYR A 151 25.13 4.45 -2.81
C TYR A 151 23.78 4.16 -3.49
N ARG A 152 22.79 3.73 -2.72
CA ARG A 152 21.47 3.34 -3.24
C ARG A 152 20.37 3.85 -2.35
N TYR A 153 19.15 3.88 -2.88
CA TYR A 153 17.93 4.14 -2.11
C TYR A 153 17.28 2.82 -1.71
N ASN A 154 17.01 2.65 -0.42
CA ASN A 154 16.31 1.47 0.08
C ASN A 154 14.79 1.66 -0.03
N TYR A 155 14.18 1.03 -1.02
CA TYR A 155 12.76 1.15 -1.27
C TYR A 155 11.90 0.16 -0.47
N ALA A 156 12.50 -0.76 0.31
CA ALA A 156 11.75 -1.78 1.06
C ALA A 156 10.99 -1.23 2.28
N PRO A 157 11.58 -0.38 3.15
CA PRO A 157 10.98 -0.02 4.45
C PRO A 157 9.58 0.59 4.38
N VAL A 158 9.31 1.35 3.32
CA VAL A 158 8.10 2.14 3.13
C VAL A 158 6.90 1.33 2.61
N ASN A 159 7.04 0.05 2.27
CA ASN A 159 5.94 -0.79 1.79
C ASN A 159 5.15 -1.39 2.97
N HIS A 160 3.87 -1.72 2.74
CA HIS A 160 3.03 -2.38 3.75
C HIS A 160 3.34 -3.89 3.86
N PHE A 161 3.45 -4.38 5.09
CA PHE A 161 3.07 -5.76 5.43
C PHE A 161 1.57 -5.87 5.65
N LEU A 162 1.04 -4.94 6.44
CA LEU A 162 -0.38 -4.83 6.72
C LEU A 162 -0.81 -3.45 6.26
N ARG A 163 -1.80 -3.43 5.36
CA ARG A 163 -2.43 -2.19 4.94
C ARG A 163 -3.35 -1.69 6.06
N PRO A 164 -3.46 -0.38 6.28
CA PRO A 164 -4.52 0.15 7.11
C PRO A 164 -5.87 -0.20 6.47
N ASN A 165 -6.82 -0.67 7.27
CA ASN A 165 -8.16 -1.01 6.80
C ASN A 165 -9.19 -0.58 7.83
N GLU A 166 -10.26 0.06 7.39
CA GLU A 166 -11.40 0.43 8.21
C GLU A 166 -12.67 -0.06 7.52
N ARG A 167 -13.43 -0.91 8.22
CA ARG A 167 -14.65 -1.54 7.72
C ARG A 167 -15.78 -1.31 8.70
N PHE A 168 -16.92 -0.92 8.16
CA PHE A 168 -18.17 -0.79 8.88
C PHE A 168 -19.23 -1.60 8.13
N THR A 169 -19.96 -2.44 8.86
CA THR A 169 -21.09 -3.20 8.32
C THR A 169 -22.29 -2.96 9.22
N LEU A 170 -23.47 -2.87 8.64
CA LEU A 170 -24.70 -2.99 9.40
C LEU A 170 -25.73 -3.78 8.60
N GLY A 171 -26.67 -4.38 9.29
CA GLY A 171 -27.77 -5.07 8.63
C GLY A 171 -28.93 -5.31 9.57
N THR A 172 -30.05 -5.72 8.99
CA THR A 172 -31.26 -6.08 9.73
C THR A 172 -32.04 -7.15 8.99
N PHE A 173 -32.70 -8.00 9.77
CA PHE A 173 -33.71 -8.96 9.34
C PHE A 173 -34.98 -8.60 10.07
N ILE A 174 -36.09 -8.53 9.35
CA ILE A 174 -37.41 -8.27 9.93
C ILE A 174 -38.40 -9.19 9.24
N ASP A 175 -39.16 -9.94 10.02
CA ASP A 175 -40.28 -10.73 9.57
C ASP A 175 -41.54 -10.37 10.37
N TYR A 176 -42.71 -10.55 9.75
CA TYR A 176 -43.99 -10.31 10.41
C TYR A 176 -45.08 -11.22 9.89
N GLU A 177 -45.67 -12.02 10.77
CA GLU A 177 -46.82 -12.89 10.52
C GLU A 177 -48.12 -12.09 10.55
N ILE A 178 -48.67 -11.85 9.37
CA ILE A 178 -50.02 -11.27 9.22
C ILE A 178 -51.07 -12.37 9.38
N ASN A 179 -50.82 -13.52 8.75
CA ASN A 179 -51.55 -14.78 8.88
C ASN A 179 -50.71 -15.95 8.35
N GLU A 180 -51.24 -17.18 8.48
CA GLU A 180 -50.56 -18.42 8.03
C GLU A 180 -50.17 -18.41 6.54
N THR A 181 -50.90 -17.66 5.71
CA THR A 181 -50.69 -17.60 4.26
C THR A 181 -49.84 -16.41 3.81
N PHE A 182 -49.46 -15.49 4.72
CA PHE A 182 -48.76 -14.26 4.36
C PHE A 182 -47.86 -13.75 5.50
N ARG A 183 -46.55 -13.95 5.32
CA ARG A 183 -45.47 -13.53 6.22
C ARG A 183 -44.46 -12.69 5.42
N PRO A 184 -44.67 -11.37 5.27
CA PRO A 184 -43.66 -10.50 4.66
C PRO A 184 -42.37 -10.45 5.48
N TYR A 185 -41.24 -10.31 4.78
CA TYR A 185 -39.93 -10.10 5.37
C TYR A 185 -39.09 -9.06 4.62
N LEU A 186 -38.12 -8.49 5.34
CA LEU A 186 -37.11 -7.56 4.86
C LEU A 186 -35.74 -8.02 5.34
N GLU A 187 -34.80 -8.15 4.40
CA GLU A 187 -33.38 -8.22 4.71
C GLU A 187 -32.68 -6.97 4.20
N PHE A 188 -31.87 -6.35 5.04
CA PHE A 188 -30.99 -5.27 4.62
C PHE A 188 -29.58 -5.51 5.10
N SER A 189 -28.60 -5.26 4.24
CA SER A 189 -27.20 -5.19 4.62
C SER A 189 -26.50 -4.05 3.91
N PHE A 190 -25.56 -3.42 4.61
CA PHE A 190 -24.69 -2.38 4.11
C PHE A 190 -23.28 -2.63 4.60
N MET A 191 -22.30 -2.41 3.74
CA MET A 191 -20.88 -2.47 4.06
C MET A 191 -20.19 -1.27 3.45
N HIS A 192 -19.29 -0.66 4.23
CA HIS A 192 -18.34 0.33 3.78
C HIS A 192 -16.94 -0.09 4.22
N ASN A 193 -15.98 -0.09 3.30
CA ASN A 193 -14.59 -0.45 3.57
C ASN A 193 -13.65 0.55 2.91
N ARG A 194 -12.70 1.08 3.67
CA ARG A 194 -11.62 1.94 3.19
C ARG A 194 -10.27 1.35 3.56
N THR A 195 -9.37 1.24 2.59
CA THR A 195 -7.99 0.80 2.79
C THR A 195 -7.05 1.57 1.88
N ALA A 196 -5.78 1.67 2.28
CA ALA A 196 -4.74 2.25 1.45
C ALA A 196 -3.62 1.24 1.26
N GLY A 197 -3.16 1.06 0.02
CA GLY A 197 -1.88 0.40 -0.25
C GLY A 197 -0.85 1.46 -0.63
N GLN A 198 0.41 1.23 -0.27
CA GLN A 198 1.49 2.10 -0.71
C GLN A 198 2.73 1.31 -1.16
N ILE A 199 3.49 1.96 -2.03
CA ILE A 199 4.86 1.57 -2.38
C ILE A 199 5.78 2.77 -2.24
N ALA A 200 7.09 2.53 -2.29
CA ALA A 200 8.09 3.59 -2.22
C ALA A 200 7.84 4.75 -3.19
N GLU A 201 8.38 5.91 -2.86
CA GLU A 201 8.19 7.18 -3.56
C GLU A 201 8.51 7.06 -5.06
N SER A 202 7.88 7.91 -5.87
CA SER A 202 8.15 7.95 -7.30
C SER A 202 9.53 8.59 -7.58
N GLY A 203 9.98 8.50 -8.82
CA GLY A 203 11.19 9.17 -9.29
C GLY A 203 11.17 9.31 -10.81
N THR A 204 12.24 9.90 -11.35
CA THR A 204 12.43 10.05 -12.80
C THR A 204 12.85 8.73 -13.47
N PHE A 205 13.42 7.80 -12.72
CA PHE A 205 13.75 6.44 -13.15
C PHE A 205 14.55 6.34 -14.46
N TYR A 206 15.33 7.37 -14.83
CA TYR A 206 16.08 7.40 -16.08
C TYR A 206 15.21 7.24 -17.33
N ASN A 207 13.92 7.59 -17.26
CA ASN A 207 12.98 7.35 -18.36
C ASN A 207 13.18 8.32 -19.53
N GLU A 208 13.70 9.52 -19.27
CA GLU A 208 13.87 10.56 -20.27
C GLU A 208 15.34 10.82 -20.59
N GLU A 209 15.67 10.82 -21.88
CA GLU A 209 16.93 11.36 -22.39
C GLU A 209 16.80 12.88 -22.48
N ILE A 210 17.64 13.61 -21.74
CA ILE A 210 17.61 15.06 -21.72
C ILE A 210 18.90 15.59 -22.35
N LEU A 211 18.76 16.36 -23.43
CA LEU A 211 19.85 17.05 -24.09
C LEU A 211 20.21 18.33 -23.33
N PHE A 212 21.49 18.49 -23.03
CA PHE A 212 22.07 19.64 -22.34
C PHE A 212 23.20 20.26 -23.16
N ASP A 213 23.25 21.58 -23.18
CA ASP A 213 24.43 22.31 -23.67
C ASP A 213 25.55 22.26 -22.62
N TYR A 214 26.80 22.08 -23.05
CA TYR A 214 27.97 22.15 -22.17
C TYR A 214 28.02 23.47 -21.38
N ASN A 215 27.60 24.57 -22.01
CA ASN A 215 27.54 25.90 -21.41
C ASN A 215 26.30 26.16 -20.54
N ASN A 216 25.48 25.14 -20.24
CA ASN A 216 24.29 25.31 -19.42
C ASN A 216 24.62 26.02 -18.10
N PRO A 217 23.92 27.13 -17.75
CA PRO A 217 24.21 27.92 -16.55
C PRO A 217 23.91 27.19 -15.23
N LEU A 218 23.20 26.05 -15.26
CA LEU A 218 22.93 25.20 -14.11
C LEU A 218 24.11 24.28 -13.77
N LEU A 219 25.09 24.12 -14.67
CA LEU A 219 26.30 23.35 -14.42
C LEU A 219 27.34 24.19 -13.71
N SER A 220 27.89 23.64 -12.62
CA SER A 220 29.07 24.21 -11.97
C SER A 220 30.33 24.06 -12.84
N ASP A 221 31.32 24.93 -12.61
CA ASP A 221 32.60 24.86 -13.32
C ASP A 221 33.31 23.51 -13.12
N ALA A 222 33.15 22.88 -11.94
CA ALA A 222 33.70 21.56 -11.67
C ALA A 222 33.05 20.47 -12.54
N GLN A 223 31.73 20.52 -12.73
CA GLN A 223 31.03 19.57 -13.61
C GLN A 223 31.46 19.75 -15.06
N LYS A 224 31.62 20.99 -15.52
CA LYS A 224 32.14 21.30 -16.86
C LYS A 224 33.55 20.74 -17.05
N GLN A 225 34.45 20.97 -16.10
CA GLN A 225 35.81 20.40 -16.13
C GLN A 225 35.81 18.86 -16.14
N GLN A 226 34.89 18.23 -15.42
CA GLN A 226 34.74 16.77 -15.45
C GLN A 226 34.26 16.27 -16.83
N LEU A 227 33.25 16.91 -17.42
CA LEU A 227 32.78 16.56 -18.77
C LEU A 227 33.87 16.77 -19.83
N GLN A 228 34.66 17.85 -19.71
CA GLN A 228 35.82 18.08 -20.56
C GLN A 228 36.87 16.97 -20.39
N GLY A 229 37.17 16.56 -19.15
CA GLY A 229 38.13 15.49 -18.88
C GLY A 229 37.67 14.10 -19.33
N LEU A 230 36.37 13.81 -19.21
CA LEU A 230 35.79 12.50 -19.51
C LEU A 230 35.54 12.31 -21.01
N PHE A 231 35.03 13.36 -21.68
CA PHE A 231 34.49 13.26 -23.04
C PHE A 231 35.11 14.26 -24.03
N ASN A 232 36.09 15.06 -23.60
CA ASN A 232 36.69 16.13 -24.39
C ASN A 232 35.67 17.17 -24.89
N GLN A 233 34.63 17.44 -24.09
CA GLN A 233 33.61 18.43 -24.40
C GLN A 233 34.02 19.84 -24.00
N ASP A 234 33.71 20.83 -24.83
CA ASP A 234 33.85 22.24 -24.53
C ASP A 234 32.84 23.13 -25.27
N GLY A 235 32.87 24.44 -24.99
CA GLY A 235 32.24 25.45 -25.83
C GLY A 235 30.78 25.15 -26.21
N THR A 236 30.56 24.88 -27.49
CA THR A 236 29.23 24.65 -28.09
C THR A 236 28.79 23.18 -28.08
N ASP A 237 29.54 22.29 -27.45
CA ASP A 237 29.20 20.87 -27.39
C ASP A 237 27.96 20.62 -26.54
N GLN A 238 27.37 19.44 -26.73
CA GLN A 238 26.18 18.99 -26.02
C GLN A 238 26.40 17.59 -25.46
N PHE A 239 25.67 17.24 -24.41
CA PHE A 239 25.62 15.89 -23.86
C PHE A 239 24.18 15.53 -23.55
N VAL A 240 23.89 14.24 -23.46
CA VAL A 240 22.63 13.77 -22.92
C VAL A 240 22.84 13.24 -21.52
N ALA A 241 21.84 13.42 -20.65
CA ALA A 241 21.82 12.78 -19.35
C ALA A 241 20.44 12.17 -19.08
N TYR A 242 20.45 10.92 -18.62
CA TYR A 242 19.30 10.33 -17.94
C TYR A 242 19.48 10.54 -16.43
N ILE A 243 18.43 10.99 -15.76
CA ILE A 243 18.52 11.38 -14.35
C ILE A 243 17.74 10.39 -13.49
N GLY A 244 18.36 9.94 -12.40
CA GLY A 244 17.76 9.10 -11.37
C GLY A 244 17.51 9.86 -10.07
N LYS A 245 16.47 10.70 -10.00
CA LYS A 245 16.03 11.41 -8.78
C LYS A 245 14.79 10.75 -8.18
N ARG A 246 14.85 10.43 -6.88
CA ARG A 246 13.69 10.02 -6.06
C ARG A 246 12.98 11.27 -5.51
N ASN A 247 11.66 11.30 -5.60
CA ASN A 247 10.82 12.35 -5.01
C ASN A 247 10.41 11.97 -3.57
N VAL A 248 11.37 11.97 -2.65
CA VAL A 248 11.09 11.71 -1.22
C VAL A 248 10.25 12.82 -0.59
N GLU A 249 10.30 14.01 -1.18
CA GLU A 249 9.57 15.20 -0.77
C GLU A 249 8.05 15.03 -0.98
N GLY A 250 7.64 14.22 -1.96
CA GLY A 250 6.24 13.92 -2.27
C GLY A 250 5.65 12.75 -1.48
N GLY A 251 6.47 12.00 -0.73
CA GLY A 251 6.06 10.82 0.01
C GLY A 251 5.70 9.60 -0.86
N PRO A 252 5.28 8.49 -0.21
CA PRO A 252 5.03 7.22 -0.87
C PRO A 252 3.93 7.29 -1.94
N ARG A 253 4.05 6.46 -2.97
CA ARG A 253 2.98 6.29 -3.96
C ARG A 253 1.86 5.48 -3.32
N ALA A 254 0.74 6.12 -3.03
CA ALA A 254 -0.40 5.50 -2.37
C ALA A 254 -1.60 5.32 -3.32
N SER A 255 -2.33 4.22 -3.13
CA SER A 255 -3.63 3.97 -3.74
C SER A 255 -4.66 3.76 -2.64
N VAL A 256 -5.65 4.64 -2.60
CA VAL A 256 -6.77 4.56 -1.64
C VAL A 256 -7.93 3.86 -2.33
N MET A 257 -8.35 2.73 -1.76
CA MET A 257 -9.48 1.94 -2.21
C MET A 257 -10.63 2.11 -1.22
N THR A 258 -11.77 2.55 -1.73
CA THR A 258 -13.01 2.67 -0.97
C THR A 258 -14.07 1.85 -1.68
N ASN A 259 -14.70 0.91 -0.97
CA ASN A 259 -15.78 0.09 -1.46
C ASN A 259 -17.02 0.28 -0.57
N SER A 260 -18.17 0.47 -1.19
CA SER A 260 -19.46 0.54 -0.50
C SER A 260 -20.44 -0.36 -1.23
N SER A 261 -21.15 -1.21 -0.51
CA SER A 261 -22.18 -2.09 -1.06
C SER A 261 -23.39 -2.13 -0.14
N PHE A 262 -24.58 -2.26 -0.72
CA PHE A 262 -25.78 -2.61 0.03
C PHE A 262 -26.58 -3.67 -0.71
N ARG A 263 -27.36 -4.43 0.04
CA ARG A 263 -28.37 -5.38 -0.46
C ARG A 263 -29.65 -5.15 0.32
N VAL A 264 -30.74 -5.09 -0.40
CA VAL A 264 -32.11 -5.09 0.14
C VAL A 264 -32.79 -6.30 -0.48
N VAL A 265 -33.45 -7.10 0.34
CA VAL A 265 -34.37 -8.15 -0.11
C VAL A 265 -35.72 -7.85 0.49
N LEU A 266 -36.74 -7.83 -0.36
CA LEU A 266 -38.13 -7.78 0.08
C LEU A 266 -38.80 -9.06 -0.38
N GLY A 267 -39.40 -9.78 0.56
CA GLY A 267 -40.05 -11.03 0.25
C GLY A 267 -41.28 -11.28 1.08
N MET A 268 -41.95 -12.38 0.75
CA MET A 268 -43.06 -12.92 1.50
C MET A 268 -43.06 -14.43 1.37
N GLU A 269 -43.37 -15.08 2.48
CA GLU A 269 -43.55 -16.53 2.54
C GLU A 269 -44.90 -16.89 3.16
N GLY A 270 -45.31 -18.15 3.01
CA GLY A 270 -46.54 -18.66 3.61
C GLY A 270 -46.98 -19.99 3.02
N GLU A 271 -48.06 -20.54 3.57
CA GLU A 271 -48.69 -21.76 3.06
C GLU A 271 -49.97 -21.41 2.29
N LEU A 272 -50.12 -21.90 1.06
CA LEU A 272 -51.30 -21.71 0.24
C LEU A 272 -51.74 -23.04 -0.41
N GLN A 273 -52.93 -23.52 -0.05
CA GLN A 273 -53.50 -24.77 -0.59
C GLN A 273 -52.59 -26.00 -0.40
N GLY A 274 -51.88 -26.08 0.73
CA GLY A 274 -50.94 -27.17 1.03
C GLY A 274 -49.58 -27.06 0.34
N TRP A 275 -49.26 -25.89 -0.25
CA TRP A 275 -47.95 -25.58 -0.81
C TRP A 275 -47.29 -24.46 -0.01
N ASP A 276 -46.04 -24.67 0.40
CA ASP A 276 -45.18 -23.60 0.90
C ASP A 276 -44.64 -22.77 -0.27
N TYR A 277 -44.61 -21.45 -0.11
CA TYR A 277 -44.00 -20.54 -1.08
C TYR A 277 -43.08 -19.53 -0.39
N ASP A 278 -42.07 -19.08 -1.12
CA ASP A 278 -41.24 -17.90 -0.82
C ASP A 278 -41.01 -17.16 -2.14
N VAL A 279 -41.39 -15.89 -2.18
CA VAL A 279 -41.19 -15.00 -3.33
C VAL A 279 -40.50 -13.73 -2.85
N ASN A 280 -39.36 -13.40 -3.47
CA ASN A 280 -38.54 -12.25 -3.10
C ASN A 280 -37.88 -11.53 -4.30
N TYR A 281 -37.45 -10.29 -4.06
CA TYR A 281 -36.71 -9.42 -4.99
C TYR A 281 -35.57 -8.70 -4.28
#